data_AF-A0A1G2Z5P3-F1
#
_entry.id   AF-A0A1G2Z5P3-F1
#
_cell.length_a   1.000
_cell.length_b   1.000
_cell.length_c   1.000
_cell.angle_alpha   90.00
_cell.angle_beta   90.00
_cell.angle_gamma   90.00
#
_symmetry.space_group_name_H-M   'P 1'
#
loop_
_entity.id
_entity.type
_entity.pdbx_description
1 polymer ?
#
loop_
_entity_poly.entity_id
_entity_poly.type
_entity_poly.pdbx_seq_one_letter_code
_entity_poly.pdbx_strand_id
1 'polypeptide(L)'
;MPIDRSITDKHPQMLHEWPILLAYRGSIAHGMYVAPSDPAGIDDKDVMGICIPPMEYYYGMKEFGSRGTREIKEGPWDIVLFELRKAMRMLAQGNPNILGTLWLEQQDYILVTPVGRLLIENRDLFVGKHVYNSFTGYAHGQLHRMTHGSYEGYMGEKRKGLVEKFGYDCKNGAHLIRLLRMGIEFLVTGRLQVKRPDAQELLKVKRGEWSLERVQREADALFGKAHDALIASKLPDGVDREKINALCVRIAETWLDKKGAL
;
A
#
# COMPACT_ATOMS: atom_id res chain seq x y z
N MET A 1 3.33 -11.98 -12.57
CA MET A 1 2.75 -11.41 -13.81
C MET A 1 3.56 -10.15 -14.13
N PRO A 2 3.94 -9.87 -15.39
CA PRO A 2 4.62 -8.63 -15.73
C PRO A 2 3.61 -7.51 -16.03
N ILE A 3 4.04 -6.25 -15.88
CA ILE A 3 3.30 -5.09 -16.41
C ILE A 3 3.23 -5.21 -17.94
N ASP A 4 2.11 -4.79 -18.54
CA ASP A 4 1.93 -4.84 -19.98
C ASP A 4 3.02 -4.02 -20.69
N ARG A 5 3.66 -4.60 -21.72
CA ARG A 5 4.73 -3.93 -22.47
C ARG A 5 4.26 -2.63 -23.11
N SER A 6 3.02 -2.59 -23.58
CA SER A 6 2.45 -1.37 -24.16
C SER A 6 2.39 -0.20 -23.17
N ILE A 7 2.30 -0.48 -21.87
CA ILE A 7 2.33 0.53 -20.80
C ILE A 7 3.78 0.87 -20.46
N THR A 8 4.65 -0.15 -20.33
CA THR A 8 6.05 0.08 -19.97
C THR A 8 6.80 0.87 -21.04
N ASP A 9 6.50 0.63 -22.32
CA ASP A 9 7.12 1.33 -23.45
C ASP A 9 6.64 2.79 -23.58
N LYS A 10 5.41 3.10 -23.15
CA LYS A 10 4.89 4.48 -23.07
C LYS A 10 5.48 5.29 -21.91
N HIS A 11 5.94 4.61 -20.86
CA HIS A 11 6.41 5.24 -19.62
C HIS A 11 7.79 4.73 -19.17
N PRO A 12 8.82 4.77 -20.04
CA PRO A 12 10.11 4.16 -19.75
C PRO A 12 10.80 4.79 -18.53
N GLN A 13 10.69 6.11 -18.37
CA GLN A 13 11.22 6.82 -17.20
C GLN A 13 10.64 6.29 -15.89
N MET A 14 9.33 6.03 -15.87
CA MET A 14 8.59 5.65 -14.66
C MET A 14 8.57 4.14 -14.42
N LEU A 15 8.83 3.30 -15.42
CA LEU A 15 8.71 1.84 -15.28
C LEU A 15 10.03 1.10 -15.52
N HIS A 16 11.07 1.78 -16.00
CA HIS A 16 12.39 1.20 -16.26
C HIS A 16 13.56 2.05 -15.73
N GLU A 17 13.58 3.36 -15.98
CA GLU A 17 14.81 4.14 -15.80
C GLU A 17 15.04 4.65 -14.37
N TRP A 18 14.00 5.17 -13.72
CA TRP A 18 14.06 5.83 -12.40
C TRP A 18 13.62 4.98 -11.21
N PRO A 19 12.77 3.94 -11.34
CA PRO A 19 12.39 3.11 -10.22
C PRO A 19 13.58 2.37 -9.59
N ILE A 20 13.67 2.42 -8.27
CA ILE A 20 14.55 1.53 -7.50
C ILE A 20 13.79 0.31 -6.98
N LEU A 21 12.47 0.42 -6.88
CA LEU A 21 11.56 -0.61 -6.43
C LEU A 21 10.23 -0.46 -7.18
N LEU A 22 9.72 -1.56 -7.74
CA LEU A 22 8.36 -1.71 -8.23
C LEU A 22 7.79 -2.98 -7.61
N ALA A 23 6.58 -2.93 -7.07
CA ALA A 23 5.97 -4.08 -6.45
C ALA A 23 4.45 -4.08 -6.62
N TYR A 24 3.88 -5.29 -6.62
CA TYR A 24 2.45 -5.44 -6.46
C TYR A 24 1.99 -4.89 -5.13
N ARG A 25 0.79 -4.30 -5.13
CA ARG A 25 0.07 -3.91 -3.92
C ARG A 25 -1.37 -4.42 -4.02
N GLY A 26 -2.19 -4.03 -3.04
CA GLY A 26 -3.63 -4.33 -3.11
C GLY A 26 -3.90 -5.84 -3.11
N SER A 27 -4.98 -6.24 -3.79
CA SER A 27 -5.50 -7.60 -3.68
C SER A 27 -4.52 -8.68 -4.15
N ILE A 28 -3.63 -8.38 -5.11
CA ILE A 28 -2.58 -9.32 -5.55
C ILE A 28 -1.61 -9.64 -4.41
N ALA A 29 -0.99 -8.61 -3.83
CA ALA A 29 -0.04 -8.75 -2.72
C ALA A 29 -0.66 -9.42 -1.48
N HIS A 30 -1.96 -9.20 -1.26
CA HIS A 30 -2.68 -9.81 -0.14
C HIS A 30 -3.19 -11.23 -0.42
N GLY A 31 -3.04 -11.77 -1.64
CA GLY A 31 -3.59 -13.07 -2.01
C GLY A 31 -5.12 -13.10 -2.16
N MET A 32 -5.72 -11.96 -2.43
CA MET A 32 -7.17 -11.72 -2.50
C MET A 32 -7.63 -11.25 -3.89
N TYR A 33 -6.79 -11.40 -4.92
CA TYR A 33 -7.12 -10.97 -6.28
C TYR A 33 -8.27 -11.80 -6.84
N VAL A 34 -9.31 -11.13 -7.32
CA VAL A 34 -10.47 -11.75 -7.96
C VAL A 34 -10.49 -11.32 -9.42
N ALA A 35 -10.37 -12.30 -10.33
CA ALA A 35 -10.30 -12.04 -11.76
C ALA A 35 -11.58 -11.38 -12.30
N PRO A 36 -11.50 -10.54 -13.35
CA PRO A 36 -12.66 -9.82 -13.89
C PRO A 36 -13.82 -10.72 -14.35
N SER A 37 -13.51 -11.97 -14.74
CA SER A 37 -14.50 -12.98 -15.15
C SER A 37 -15.38 -13.48 -14.00
N ASP A 38 -14.97 -13.33 -12.75
CA ASP A 38 -15.77 -13.68 -11.57
C ASP A 38 -16.82 -12.57 -11.31
N PRO A 39 -18.07 -12.90 -10.94
CA PRO A 39 -19.08 -11.90 -10.60
C PRO A 39 -18.67 -10.89 -9.51
N ALA A 40 -17.76 -11.26 -8.60
CA ALA A 40 -17.17 -10.39 -7.58
C ALA A 40 -15.86 -9.72 -8.02
N GLY A 41 -15.41 -9.93 -9.25
CA GLY A 41 -14.18 -9.38 -9.82
C GLY A 41 -14.27 -7.90 -10.13
N ILE A 42 -13.92 -7.06 -9.16
CA ILE A 42 -13.84 -5.59 -9.22
C ILE A 42 -12.43 -5.09 -8.83
N ASP A 43 -11.44 -5.94 -9.07
CA ASP A 43 -10.06 -5.68 -8.72
C ASP A 43 -9.28 -5.11 -9.90
N ASP A 44 -8.57 -4.04 -9.60
CA ASP A 44 -7.51 -3.51 -10.41
C ASP A 44 -6.21 -4.29 -10.12
N LYS A 45 -5.25 -4.18 -11.02
CA LYS A 45 -3.88 -4.64 -10.86
C LYS A 45 -3.08 -3.48 -10.31
N ASP A 46 -3.10 -3.37 -8.99
CA ASP A 46 -2.40 -2.30 -8.31
C ASP A 46 -0.88 -2.55 -8.28
N VAL A 47 -0.12 -1.55 -8.71
CA VAL A 47 1.35 -1.53 -8.59
C VAL A 47 1.75 -0.26 -7.85
N MET A 48 2.80 -0.35 -7.04
CA MET A 48 3.46 0.83 -6.51
C MET A 48 4.96 0.82 -6.77
N GLY A 49 5.48 2.00 -7.10
CA GLY A 49 6.89 2.24 -7.28
C GLY A 49 7.46 3.26 -6.31
N ILE A 50 8.72 3.05 -5.95
CA ILE A 50 9.59 4.09 -5.37
C ILE A 50 10.65 4.39 -6.42
N CYS A 51 10.76 5.67 -6.81
CA CYS A 51 11.69 6.10 -7.84
C CYS A 51 12.57 7.26 -7.38
N ILE A 52 13.73 7.36 -8.03
CA ILE A 52 14.67 8.46 -7.86
C ILE A 52 14.86 9.13 -9.22
N PRO A 53 14.16 10.26 -9.48
CA PRO A 53 14.37 11.06 -10.69
C PRO A 53 15.79 11.65 -10.75
N PRO A 54 16.20 12.28 -11.86
CA PRO A 54 17.51 12.93 -11.98
C PRO A 54 17.72 14.09 -11.00
N MET A 55 18.98 14.51 -10.85
CA MET A 55 19.44 15.51 -9.87
C MET A 55 18.68 16.86 -9.93
N GLU A 56 18.21 17.25 -11.11
CA GLU A 56 17.39 18.45 -11.34
C GLU A 56 16.03 18.47 -10.61
N TYR A 57 15.55 17.33 -10.11
CA TYR A 57 14.35 17.23 -9.26
C TYR A 57 14.64 17.42 -7.77
N TYR A 58 15.91 17.45 -7.40
CA TYR A 58 16.36 17.62 -6.01
C TYR A 58 17.01 18.98 -5.79
N TYR A 59 17.90 19.39 -6.71
CA TYR A 59 18.64 20.65 -6.63
C TYR A 59 18.15 21.70 -7.65
N GLY A 60 17.31 21.30 -8.60
CA GLY A 60 16.65 22.19 -9.55
C GLY A 60 15.19 22.47 -9.18
N MET A 61 14.48 23.16 -10.08
CA MET A 61 13.09 23.58 -9.87
C MET A 61 12.04 22.56 -10.36
N LYS A 62 12.45 21.40 -10.88
CA LYS A 62 11.50 20.41 -11.40
C LYS A 62 10.81 19.67 -10.26
N GLU A 63 9.51 19.46 -10.40
CA GLU A 63 8.72 18.67 -9.46
C GLU A 63 8.34 17.30 -10.04
N PHE A 64 8.39 16.27 -9.19
CA PHE A 64 7.92 14.95 -9.57
C PHE A 64 6.41 14.83 -9.38
N GLY A 65 5.67 15.04 -10.46
CA GLY A 65 4.21 14.91 -10.47
C GLY A 65 3.54 15.86 -9.48
N SER A 66 2.45 15.42 -8.84
CA SER A 66 1.78 16.22 -7.80
C SER A 66 2.34 15.85 -6.43
N ARG A 67 3.09 16.77 -5.80
CA ARG A 67 3.63 16.60 -4.44
C ARG A 67 4.44 15.30 -4.25
N GLY A 68 5.21 14.93 -5.27
CA GLY A 68 6.06 13.74 -5.26
C GLY A 68 5.34 12.45 -5.67
N THR A 69 4.17 12.54 -6.29
CA THR A 69 3.39 11.39 -6.75
C THR A 69 3.06 11.49 -8.24
N ARG A 70 3.20 10.38 -8.97
CA ARG A 70 2.65 10.21 -10.32
C ARG A 70 1.83 8.93 -10.38
N GLU A 71 0.75 8.96 -11.18
CA GLU A 71 -0.14 7.82 -11.38
C GLU A 71 -0.21 7.48 -12.87
N ILE A 72 -0.27 6.18 -13.20
CA ILE A 72 -0.59 5.66 -14.53
C ILE A 72 -1.79 4.76 -14.36
N LYS A 73 -2.91 5.12 -15.01
CA LYS A 73 -4.14 4.33 -15.04
C LYS A 73 -4.45 3.95 -16.47
N GLU A 74 -4.21 2.68 -16.82
CA GLU A 74 -4.45 2.17 -18.17
C GLU A 74 -5.01 0.74 -18.11
N GLY A 75 -6.23 0.58 -18.62
CA GLY A 75 -6.95 -0.70 -18.54
C GLY A 75 -7.09 -1.16 -17.08
N PRO A 76 -6.69 -2.40 -16.74
CA PRO A 76 -6.78 -2.90 -15.38
C PRO A 76 -5.62 -2.42 -14.48
N TRP A 77 -4.66 -1.64 -14.97
CA TRP A 77 -3.47 -1.26 -14.20
C TRP A 77 -3.68 0.07 -13.48
N ASP A 78 -3.53 0.07 -12.16
CA ASP A 78 -3.42 1.28 -11.33
C ASP A 78 -2.00 1.33 -10.73
N ILE A 79 -1.12 2.10 -11.36
CA ILE A 79 0.29 2.20 -10.99
C ILE A 79 0.53 3.54 -10.32
N VAL A 80 1.00 3.53 -9.07
CA VAL A 80 1.33 4.75 -8.31
C VAL A 80 2.81 4.80 -8.00
N LEU A 81 3.48 5.88 -8.37
CA LEU A 81 4.89 6.10 -8.09
C LEU A 81 5.07 7.24 -7.10
N PHE A 82 5.90 6.99 -6.09
CA PHE A 82 6.38 7.99 -5.16
C PHE A 82 7.86 8.28 -5.42
N GLU A 83 8.20 9.57 -5.47
CA GLU A 83 9.60 9.97 -5.34
C GLU A 83 10.15 9.62 -3.96
N LEU A 84 11.46 9.37 -3.87
CA LEU A 84 12.11 8.85 -2.66
C LEU A 84 11.79 9.63 -1.38
N ARG A 85 11.88 10.97 -1.36
CA ARG A 85 11.62 11.78 -0.15
C ARG A 85 10.16 11.66 0.31
N LYS A 86 9.21 11.59 -0.62
CA LYS A 86 7.80 11.34 -0.37
C LYS A 86 7.60 9.94 0.18
N ALA A 87 8.22 8.94 -0.43
CA ALA A 87 8.18 7.55 0.05
C ALA A 87 8.72 7.45 1.49
N MET A 88 9.90 8.02 1.76
CA MET A 88 10.53 8.00 3.08
C MET A 88 9.66 8.69 4.15
N ARG A 89 9.04 9.83 3.82
CA ARG A 89 8.09 10.49 4.73
C ARG A 89 6.86 9.63 5.02
N MET A 90 6.29 8.98 4.00
CA MET A 90 5.11 8.14 4.17
C MET A 90 5.42 6.84 4.94
N LEU A 91 6.59 6.24 4.70
CA LEU A 91 7.09 5.11 5.48
C LEU A 91 7.32 5.50 6.94
N ALA A 92 7.95 6.66 7.20
CA ALA A 92 8.13 7.20 8.55
C ALA A 92 6.79 7.49 9.27
N GLN A 93 5.74 7.84 8.52
CA GLN A 93 4.38 8.00 9.04
C GLN A 93 3.65 6.67 9.27
N GLY A 94 4.24 5.52 8.90
CA GLY A 94 3.60 4.23 9.03
C GLY A 94 2.44 4.04 8.06
N ASN A 95 2.44 4.70 6.89
CA ASN A 95 1.29 4.71 5.99
C ASN A 95 1.02 3.31 5.40
N PRO A 96 -0.18 2.73 5.59
CA PRO A 96 -0.47 1.34 5.19
C PRO A 96 -0.41 1.09 3.67
N ASN A 97 -0.54 2.13 2.84
CA ASN A 97 -0.48 1.99 1.38
C ASN A 97 0.94 1.79 0.85
N ILE A 98 1.96 2.17 1.64
CA ILE A 98 3.37 2.02 1.25
C ILE A 98 4.15 1.11 2.20
N LEU A 99 3.82 1.08 3.49
CA LEU A 99 4.57 0.33 4.48
C LEU A 99 4.66 -1.17 4.13
N GLY A 100 3.58 -1.74 3.60
CA GLY A 100 3.53 -3.14 3.17
C GLY A 100 4.58 -3.53 2.15
N THR A 101 5.10 -2.61 1.31
CA THR A 101 6.07 -3.00 0.28
C THR A 101 7.44 -3.38 0.82
N LEU A 102 7.71 -3.16 2.11
CA LEU A 102 8.95 -3.60 2.75
C LEU A 102 8.87 -5.05 3.30
N TRP A 103 7.68 -5.66 3.31
CA TRP A 103 7.42 -7.03 3.81
C TRP A 103 6.72 -7.93 2.79
N LEU A 104 6.89 -7.67 1.49
CA LEU A 104 6.33 -8.52 0.45
C LEU A 104 7.11 -9.83 0.31
N GLU A 105 6.43 -10.84 -0.25
CA GLU A 105 7.08 -12.05 -0.72
C GLU A 105 7.89 -11.76 -1.99
N GLN A 106 8.94 -12.55 -2.25
CA GLN A 106 9.87 -12.29 -3.35
C GLN A 106 9.18 -12.22 -4.72
N GLN A 107 8.14 -13.04 -4.94
CA GLN A 107 7.40 -13.06 -6.21
C GLN A 107 6.50 -11.84 -6.45
N ASP A 108 6.20 -11.05 -5.41
CA ASP A 108 5.34 -9.88 -5.50
C ASP A 108 6.14 -8.59 -5.80
N TYR A 109 7.48 -8.68 -5.77
CA TYR A 109 8.35 -7.64 -6.30
C TYR A 109 8.49 -7.79 -7.82
N ILE A 110 8.20 -6.72 -8.56
CA ILE A 110 8.37 -6.64 -10.02
C ILE A 110 9.80 -6.20 -10.35
N LEU A 111 10.34 -5.25 -9.59
CA LEU A 111 11.70 -4.75 -9.70
C LEU A 111 12.22 -4.43 -8.30
N VAL A 112 13.43 -4.90 -7.99
CA VAL A 112 14.22 -4.43 -6.85
C VAL A 112 15.64 -4.26 -7.32
N THR A 113 16.10 -3.01 -7.44
CA THR A 113 17.50 -2.74 -7.74
C THR A 113 18.36 -2.96 -6.50
N PRO A 114 19.69 -3.07 -6.62
CA PRO A 114 20.56 -3.10 -5.43
C PRO A 114 20.36 -1.91 -4.49
N VAL A 115 20.03 -0.73 -5.04
CA VAL A 115 19.71 0.46 -4.23
C VAL A 115 18.34 0.34 -3.56
N GLY A 116 17.33 -0.15 -4.26
CA GLY A 116 16.02 -0.42 -3.67
C GLY A 116 16.07 -1.47 -2.56
N ARG A 117 17.00 -2.44 -2.66
CA ARG A 117 17.23 -3.46 -1.63
C ARG A 117 17.70 -2.85 -0.30
N LEU A 118 18.49 -1.78 -0.33
CA LEU A 118 18.90 -1.06 0.89
C LEU A 118 17.69 -0.60 1.71
N LEU A 119 16.61 -0.18 1.06
CA LEU A 119 15.38 0.23 1.75
C LEU A 119 14.71 -0.96 2.47
N ILE A 120 14.64 -2.12 1.83
CA ILE A 120 14.03 -3.34 2.40
C ILE A 120 14.88 -3.87 3.56
N GLU A 121 16.21 -3.86 3.41
CA GLU A 121 17.15 -4.32 4.45
C GLU A 121 17.15 -3.43 5.69
N ASN A 122 16.75 -2.16 5.55
CA ASN A 122 16.65 -1.20 6.66
C ASN A 122 15.21 -0.95 7.12
N ARG A 123 14.26 -1.83 6.76
CA ARG A 123 12.83 -1.65 7.08
C ARG A 123 12.50 -1.49 8.56
N ASP A 124 13.35 -2.01 9.44
CA ASP A 124 13.18 -1.92 10.89
C ASP A 124 13.26 -0.47 11.39
N LEU A 125 13.85 0.45 10.61
CA LEU A 125 13.81 1.89 10.90
C LEU A 125 12.40 2.49 10.88
N PHE A 126 11.44 1.82 10.22
CA PHE A 126 10.06 2.29 10.10
C PHE A 126 9.11 1.61 11.10
N VAL A 127 9.63 0.82 12.04
CA VAL A 127 8.84 0.09 13.03
C VAL A 127 8.59 0.93 14.27
N GLY A 128 7.32 1.12 14.62
CA GLY A 128 6.92 1.85 15.84
C GLY A 128 5.41 1.81 16.08
N LYS A 129 5.00 2.18 17.30
CA LYS A 129 3.59 2.23 17.74
C LYS A 129 2.76 3.27 17.00
N HIS A 130 3.40 4.31 16.43
CA HIS A 130 2.74 5.33 15.62
C HIS A 130 1.90 4.75 14.46
N VAL A 131 2.23 3.54 14.01
CA VAL A 131 1.49 2.76 13.00
C VAL A 131 0.04 2.48 13.42
N TYR A 132 -0.27 2.44 14.73
CA TYR A 132 -1.63 2.32 15.21
C TYR A 132 -2.53 3.42 14.62
N ASN A 133 -2.12 4.68 14.76
CA ASN A 133 -2.92 5.83 14.33
C ASN A 133 -3.14 5.84 12.82
N SER A 134 -2.13 5.45 12.03
CA SER A 134 -2.28 5.37 10.59
C SER A 134 -3.24 4.23 10.20
N PHE A 135 -3.04 3.02 10.70
CA PHE A 135 -3.88 1.87 10.32
C PHE A 135 -5.33 2.04 10.79
N THR A 136 -5.58 2.49 12.01
CA THR A 136 -6.94 2.74 12.51
C THR A 136 -7.59 3.93 11.82
N GLY A 137 -6.86 4.99 11.50
CA GLY A 137 -7.37 6.12 10.71
C GLY A 137 -7.82 5.69 9.31
N TYR A 138 -7.03 4.87 8.62
CA TYR A 138 -7.42 4.30 7.33
C TYR A 138 -8.61 3.34 7.46
N ALA A 139 -8.66 2.53 8.54
CA ALA A 139 -9.77 1.64 8.84
C ALA A 139 -11.08 2.43 9.06
N HIS A 140 -11.08 3.47 9.89
CA HIS A 140 -12.24 4.36 10.05
C HIS A 140 -12.70 4.95 8.71
N GLY A 141 -11.75 5.36 7.86
CA GLY A 141 -12.07 5.80 6.49
C GLY A 141 -12.75 4.71 5.64
N GLN A 142 -12.33 3.44 5.76
CA GLN A 142 -13.01 2.32 5.07
C GLN A 142 -14.40 2.08 5.64
N LEU A 143 -14.56 2.09 6.97
CA LEU A 143 -15.86 1.94 7.64
C LEU A 143 -16.84 3.02 7.18
N HIS A 144 -16.40 4.28 7.18
CA HIS A 144 -17.22 5.40 6.70
C HIS A 144 -17.66 5.22 5.25
N ARG A 145 -16.73 4.93 4.33
CA ARG A 145 -17.05 4.71 2.91
C ARG A 145 -17.92 3.48 2.66
N MET A 146 -17.81 2.47 3.51
CA MET A 146 -18.60 1.25 3.41
C MET A 146 -20.09 1.49 3.67
N THR A 147 -20.43 2.36 4.62
CA THR A 147 -21.81 2.57 5.09
C THR A 147 -22.47 3.82 4.53
N HIS A 148 -21.71 4.90 4.31
CA HIS A 148 -22.27 6.19 3.92
C HIS A 148 -22.24 6.44 2.42
N GLY A 149 -21.97 5.38 1.63
CA GLY A 149 -21.96 5.43 0.16
C GLY A 149 -21.32 6.72 -0.33
N SER A 150 -20.01 6.88 -0.15
CA SER A 150 -19.29 8.06 -0.65
C SER A 150 -19.34 8.07 -2.18
N TYR A 151 -20.48 8.48 -2.73
CA TYR A 151 -20.76 8.69 -4.15
C TYR A 151 -20.24 10.06 -4.61
N GLU A 152 -19.26 10.62 -3.90
CA GLU A 152 -18.58 11.86 -4.29
C GLU A 152 -17.57 11.63 -5.44
N GLY A 153 -17.56 10.44 -6.06
CA GLY A 153 -16.69 10.11 -7.18
C GLY A 153 -17.22 8.95 -8.05
N TYR A 154 -16.49 8.67 -9.14
CA TYR A 154 -16.82 7.60 -10.08
C TYR A 154 -16.64 6.21 -9.43
N MET A 155 -17.72 5.44 -9.38
CA MET A 155 -17.72 4.02 -8.99
C MET A 155 -18.15 3.19 -10.19
N GLY A 156 -17.35 2.18 -10.58
CA GLY A 156 -17.68 1.32 -11.70
C GLY A 156 -19.01 0.57 -11.50
N GLU A 157 -19.77 0.41 -12.59
CA GLU A 157 -21.14 -0.14 -12.57
C GLU A 157 -21.24 -1.48 -11.84
N LYS A 158 -20.27 -2.37 -12.06
CA LYS A 158 -20.21 -3.68 -11.39
C LYS A 158 -20.10 -3.56 -9.87
N ARG A 159 -19.26 -2.63 -9.37
CA ARG A 159 -19.13 -2.38 -7.92
C ARG A 159 -20.42 -1.79 -7.37
N LYS A 160 -21.03 -0.84 -8.08
CA LYS A 160 -22.32 -0.24 -7.69
C LYS A 160 -23.42 -1.29 -7.54
N GLY A 161 -23.55 -2.20 -8.51
CA GLY A 161 -24.53 -3.30 -8.44
C GLY A 161 -24.30 -4.25 -7.26
N LEU A 162 -23.04 -4.49 -6.86
CA LEU A 162 -22.75 -5.26 -5.64
C LEU A 162 -23.16 -4.51 -4.36
N VAL A 163 -22.95 -3.20 -4.31
CA VAL A 163 -23.40 -2.37 -3.17
C VAL A 163 -24.93 -2.42 -3.04
N GLU A 164 -25.65 -2.22 -4.14
CA GLU A 164 -27.12 -2.29 -4.17
C GLU A 164 -27.63 -3.68 -3.75
N LYS A 165 -26.95 -4.75 -4.21
CA LYS A 165 -27.32 -6.13 -3.87
C LYS A 165 -27.10 -6.47 -2.39
N PHE A 166 -25.98 -6.07 -1.81
CA PHE A 166 -25.59 -6.51 -0.46
C PHE A 166 -25.85 -5.45 0.63
N GLY A 167 -26.25 -4.24 0.25
CA GLY A 167 -26.56 -3.13 1.15
C GLY A 167 -25.33 -2.38 1.68
N TYR A 168 -24.11 -2.70 1.23
CA TYR A 168 -22.87 -2.01 1.61
C TYR A 168 -21.71 -2.33 0.66
N ASP A 169 -20.62 -1.54 0.74
CA ASP A 169 -19.42 -1.78 -0.06
C ASP A 169 -18.53 -2.91 0.50
N CYS A 170 -18.73 -4.11 -0.03
CA CYS A 170 -18.00 -5.32 0.37
C CYS A 170 -16.48 -5.22 0.18
N LYS A 171 -15.99 -4.44 -0.80
CA LYS A 171 -14.53 -4.21 -1.02
C LYS A 171 -13.97 -3.35 0.12
N ASN A 172 -14.68 -2.30 0.52
CA ASN A 172 -14.29 -1.49 1.67
C ASN A 172 -14.39 -2.30 2.98
N GLY A 173 -15.40 -3.16 3.14
CA GLY A 173 -15.53 -4.06 4.29
C GLY A 173 -14.36 -5.03 4.43
N ALA A 174 -13.98 -5.71 3.35
CA ALA A 174 -12.81 -6.60 3.36
C ALA A 174 -11.51 -5.82 3.65
N HIS A 175 -11.38 -4.60 3.12
CA HIS A 175 -10.22 -3.74 3.37
C HIS A 175 -10.15 -3.28 4.84
N LEU A 176 -11.29 -2.90 5.44
CA LEU A 176 -11.42 -2.53 6.85
C LEU A 176 -10.87 -3.63 7.76
N ILE A 177 -11.41 -4.85 7.63
CA ILE A 177 -11.01 -6.00 8.45
C ILE A 177 -9.51 -6.32 8.25
N ARG A 178 -9.05 -6.32 7.00
CA ARG A 178 -7.63 -6.57 6.68
C ARG A 178 -6.70 -5.54 7.33
N LEU A 179 -7.02 -4.25 7.25
CA LEU A 179 -6.19 -3.20 7.86
C LEU A 179 -6.07 -3.41 9.37
N LEU A 180 -7.18 -3.64 10.06
CA LEU A 180 -7.15 -3.82 11.51
C LEU A 180 -6.33 -5.05 11.92
N ARG A 181 -6.51 -6.19 11.24
CA ARG A 181 -5.74 -7.41 11.52
C ARG A 181 -4.24 -7.22 11.27
N MET A 182 -3.88 -6.62 10.14
CA MET A 182 -2.47 -6.29 9.84
C MET A 182 -1.87 -5.32 10.86
N GLY A 183 -2.64 -4.32 11.29
CA GLY A 183 -2.20 -3.35 12.31
C GLY A 183 -1.96 -4.02 13.67
N ILE A 184 -2.86 -4.91 14.09
CA ILE A 184 -2.72 -5.69 15.33
C ILE A 184 -1.45 -6.55 15.27
N GLU A 185 -1.27 -7.33 14.21
CA GLU A 185 -0.08 -8.17 14.02
C GLU A 185 1.21 -7.35 14.05
N PHE A 186 1.19 -6.17 13.43
CA PHE A 186 2.33 -5.27 13.43
C PHE A 186 2.66 -4.79 14.83
N LEU A 187 1.67 -4.33 15.61
CA LEU A 187 1.87 -3.83 16.96
C LEU A 187 2.41 -4.92 17.91
N VAL A 188 2.10 -6.18 17.64
CA VAL A 188 2.58 -7.33 18.42
C VAL A 188 4.00 -7.74 18.01
N THR A 189 4.32 -7.74 16.71
CA THR A 189 5.52 -8.42 16.18
C THR A 189 6.57 -7.49 15.56
N GLY A 190 6.21 -6.24 15.25
CA GLY A 190 7.01 -5.31 14.44
C GLY A 190 7.11 -5.70 12.96
N ARG A 191 6.32 -6.68 12.49
CA ARG A 191 6.35 -7.17 11.11
C ARG A 191 4.96 -7.16 10.49
N LEU A 192 4.88 -6.79 9.21
CA LEU A 192 3.64 -6.89 8.45
C LEU A 192 3.52 -8.26 7.81
N GLN A 193 2.40 -8.95 8.03
CA GLN A 193 2.03 -10.13 7.27
C GLN A 193 1.18 -9.70 6.06
N VAL A 194 1.86 -9.36 4.96
CA VAL A 194 1.22 -8.77 3.78
C VAL A 194 0.40 -9.80 3.02
N LYS A 195 1.00 -10.95 2.70
CA LYS A 195 0.27 -12.11 2.19
C LYS A 195 -0.65 -12.63 3.29
N ARG A 196 -1.96 -12.57 3.07
CA ARG A 196 -2.93 -12.83 4.14
C ARG A 196 -3.13 -14.33 4.36
N PRO A 197 -2.85 -14.87 5.55
CA PRO A 197 -3.18 -16.26 5.88
C PRO A 197 -4.70 -16.48 5.94
N ASP A 198 -5.45 -15.41 6.24
CA ASP A 198 -6.91 -15.34 6.32
C ASP A 198 -7.57 -14.87 4.99
N ALA A 199 -6.85 -14.94 3.86
CA ALA A 199 -7.34 -14.46 2.57
C ALA A 199 -8.69 -15.06 2.17
N GLN A 200 -8.92 -16.35 2.45
CA GLN A 200 -10.19 -17.01 2.14
C GLN A 200 -11.36 -16.40 2.91
N GLU A 201 -11.18 -16.05 4.19
CA GLU A 201 -12.22 -15.38 4.98
C GLU A 201 -12.46 -13.95 4.49
N LEU A 202 -11.40 -13.20 4.20
CA LEU A 202 -11.52 -11.85 3.65
C LEU A 202 -12.20 -11.83 2.28
N LEU A 203 -12.01 -12.89 1.47
CA LEU A 203 -12.73 -13.07 0.21
C LEU A 203 -14.23 -13.31 0.42
N LYS A 204 -14.65 -14.01 1.49
CA LYS A 204 -16.07 -14.15 1.85
C LYS A 204 -16.72 -12.80 2.15
N VAL A 205 -16.03 -11.93 2.88
CA VAL A 205 -16.48 -10.54 3.12
C VAL A 205 -16.64 -9.82 1.78
N LYS A 206 -15.61 -9.90 0.93
CA LYS A 206 -15.60 -9.22 -0.38
C LYS A 206 -16.69 -9.72 -1.35
N ARG A 207 -17.10 -10.98 -1.23
CA ARG A 207 -18.19 -11.62 -2.00
C ARG A 207 -19.58 -11.35 -1.43
N GLY A 208 -19.70 -10.62 -0.31
CA GLY A 208 -20.97 -10.32 0.34
C GLY A 208 -21.57 -11.48 1.14
N GLU A 209 -20.77 -12.50 1.47
CA GLU A 209 -21.22 -13.62 2.32
C GLU A 209 -21.36 -13.21 3.79
N TRP A 210 -20.78 -12.07 4.18
CA TRP A 210 -20.99 -11.46 5.49
C TRP A 210 -22.04 -10.36 5.37
N SER A 211 -22.98 -10.33 6.30
CA SER A 211 -23.90 -9.19 6.44
C SER A 211 -23.15 -7.94 6.90
N LEU A 212 -23.71 -6.77 6.60
CA LEU A 212 -23.19 -5.49 7.09
C LEU A 212 -22.99 -5.50 8.61
N GLU A 213 -24.01 -5.96 9.35
CA GLU A 213 -23.97 -6.04 10.82
C GLU A 213 -22.81 -6.92 11.32
N ARG A 214 -22.56 -8.06 10.65
CA ARG A 214 -21.43 -8.93 10.99
C ARG A 214 -20.09 -8.24 10.77
N VAL A 215 -19.92 -7.53 9.64
CA VAL A 215 -18.69 -6.79 9.34
C VAL A 215 -18.46 -5.67 10.36
N GLN A 216 -19.51 -4.94 10.74
CA GLN A 216 -19.43 -3.88 11.74
C GLN A 216 -19.04 -4.44 13.11
N ARG A 217 -19.70 -5.52 13.56
CA ARG A 217 -19.39 -6.17 14.84
C ARG A 217 -17.94 -6.68 14.90
N GLU A 218 -17.45 -7.28 13.82
CA GLU A 218 -16.05 -7.71 13.73
C GLU A 218 -15.10 -6.50 13.75
N ALA A 219 -15.42 -5.43 13.01
CA ALA A 219 -14.60 -4.22 13.00
C ALA A 219 -14.51 -3.59 14.39
N ASP A 220 -15.62 -3.46 15.12
CA ASP A 220 -15.65 -2.92 16.48
C ASP A 220 -14.78 -3.75 17.43
N ALA A 221 -14.89 -5.08 17.37
CA ALA A 221 -14.04 -5.97 18.15
C ALA A 221 -12.55 -5.82 17.79
N LEU A 222 -12.23 -5.66 16.50
CA LEU A 222 -10.86 -5.47 16.04
C LEU A 222 -10.29 -4.10 16.39
N PHE A 223 -11.10 -3.03 16.43
CA PHE A 223 -10.66 -1.73 16.95
C PHE A 223 -10.26 -1.84 18.43
N GLY A 224 -11.07 -2.52 19.25
CA GLY A 224 -10.72 -2.82 20.64
C GLY A 224 -9.39 -3.58 20.74
N LYS A 225 -9.23 -4.67 19.97
CA LYS A 225 -7.97 -5.44 19.94
C LYS A 225 -6.78 -4.63 19.46
N ALA A 226 -6.95 -3.72 18.49
CA ALA A 226 -5.88 -2.85 18.03
C ALA A 226 -5.42 -1.89 19.14
N HIS A 227 -6.36 -1.37 19.93
CA HIS A 227 -6.05 -0.53 21.09
C HIS A 227 -5.34 -1.33 22.20
N ASP A 228 -5.80 -2.55 22.50
CA ASP A 228 -5.13 -3.42 23.47
C ASP A 228 -3.72 -3.80 23.02
N ALA A 229 -3.55 -4.09 21.72
CA ALA A 229 -2.24 -4.37 21.12
C ALA A 229 -1.31 -3.16 21.19
N LEU A 230 -1.81 -1.94 21.02
CA LEU A 230 -1.03 -0.71 21.22
C LEU A 230 -0.51 -0.61 22.67
N ILE A 231 -1.39 -0.82 23.65
CA ILE A 231 -1.02 -0.74 25.09
C ILE A 231 0.04 -1.80 25.44
N ALA A 232 -0.13 -3.02 24.94
CA ALA A 232 0.79 -4.12 25.21
C ALA A 232 2.09 -4.08 24.36
N SER A 233 2.17 -3.20 23.37
CA SER A 233 3.26 -3.20 22.40
C SER A 233 4.60 -2.82 23.03
N LYS A 234 5.63 -3.61 22.70
CA LYS A 234 7.03 -3.37 23.07
C LYS A 234 7.81 -2.56 22.03
N LEU A 235 7.16 -2.15 20.94
CA LEU A 235 7.77 -1.35 19.89
C LEU A 235 8.10 0.06 20.41
N PRO A 236 9.04 0.80 19.79
CA PRO A 236 9.24 2.21 20.12
C PRO A 236 8.00 3.04 19.80
N ASP A 237 7.79 4.16 20.49
CA ASP A 237 6.60 5.02 20.25
C ASP A 237 6.56 5.59 18.83
N GLY A 238 7.73 5.84 18.24
CA GLY A 238 7.88 6.32 16.88
C GLY A 238 9.26 6.01 16.30
N VAL A 239 9.50 6.53 15.11
CA VAL A 239 10.72 6.26 14.32
C VAL A 239 11.83 7.26 14.59
N ASP A 240 13.07 6.81 14.39
CA ASP A 240 14.26 7.67 14.41
C ASP A 240 14.37 8.43 13.07
N ARG A 241 13.96 9.70 13.08
CA ARG A 241 13.91 10.55 11.88
C ARG A 241 15.30 10.85 11.32
N GLU A 242 16.32 10.95 12.16
CA GLU A 242 17.69 11.24 11.70
C GLU A 242 18.27 10.02 10.98
N LYS A 243 18.04 8.80 11.49
CA LYS A 243 18.45 7.57 10.78
C LYS A 243 17.70 7.39 9.44
N ILE A 244 16.41 7.71 9.40
CA ILE A 244 15.63 7.69 8.15
C ILE A 244 16.16 8.72 7.16
N ASN A 245 16.50 9.92 7.62
CA ASN A 245 17.10 10.95 6.78
C ASN A 245 18.46 10.50 6.23
N ALA A 246 19.34 9.97 7.08
CA ALA A 246 20.64 9.44 6.66
C ALA A 246 20.49 8.29 5.63
N LEU A 247 19.53 7.39 5.83
CA LEU A 247 19.22 6.35 4.85
C LEU A 247 18.72 6.95 3.52
N CYS A 248 17.87 7.98 3.56
CA CYS A 248 17.36 8.66 2.38
C CYS A 248 18.49 9.28 1.57
N VAL A 249 19.42 9.99 2.22
CA VAL A 249 20.60 10.58 1.60
C VAL A 249 21.46 9.50 0.95
N ARG A 250 21.82 8.45 1.70
CA ARG A 250 22.62 7.34 1.21
C ARG A 250 22.01 6.67 -0.02
N ILE A 251 20.70 6.42 -0.01
CA ILE A 251 19.97 5.83 -1.14
C ILE A 251 20.01 6.76 -2.36
N ALA A 252 19.78 8.05 -2.17
CA ALA A 252 19.80 9.04 -3.25
C ALA A 252 21.18 9.15 -3.90
N GLU A 253 22.24 9.34 -3.11
CA GLU A 253 23.62 9.44 -3.58
C GLU A 253 24.03 8.18 -4.36
N THR A 254 23.82 6.99 -3.76
CA THR A 254 24.19 5.72 -4.40
C THR A 254 23.52 5.53 -5.77
N TRP A 255 22.28 6.01 -5.93
CA TRP A 255 21.58 5.92 -7.21
C TRP A 255 22.05 6.95 -8.23
N LEU A 256 22.18 8.20 -7.80
CA LEU A 256 22.54 9.32 -8.68
C LEU A 256 23.99 9.21 -9.16
N ASP A 257 24.91 8.76 -8.31
CA ASP A 257 26.31 8.54 -8.68
C ASP A 257 26.43 7.42 -9.73
N LYS A 258 25.70 6.32 -9.55
CA LYS A 258 25.65 5.22 -10.54
C LYS A 258 25.12 5.67 -11.90
N LYS A 259 24.15 6.59 -11.91
CA LYS A 259 23.56 7.10 -13.15
C LYS A 259 24.41 8.21 -13.79
N GLY A 260 25.21 8.94 -13.01
CA GLY A 260 26.18 9.92 -13.54
C GLY A 260 27.47 9.30 -14.10
N ALA A 261 27.73 8.02 -13.80
CA ALA A 261 28.90 7.27 -14.28
C ALA A 261 28.64 6.46 -15.57
N LEU A 262 27.44 6.57 -16.17
CA LEU A 262 27.04 5.96 -17.44
C LEU A 262 26.83 7.04 -18.50
#